data_AF-A0A661KN79-F1
#
_entry.id   AF-A0A661KN79-F1
#
_cell.length_a   1.000
_cell.length_b   1.000
_cell.length_c   1.000
_cell.angle_alpha   90.00
_cell.angle_beta   90.00
_cell.angle_gamma   90.00
#
_symmetry.space_group_name_H-M   'P 1'
#
loop_
_entity.id
_entity.type
_entity.pdbx_description
1 polymer ?
#
loop_
_entity_poly.entity_id
_entity_poly.type
_entity_poly.pdbx_seq_one_letter_code
_entity_poly.pdbx_strand_id
1 'polypeptide(L)'
;MALENGEDISPISLFERKKVMQEHYWLIKNFIGEKRALRYIRGVFVRYAKGLPYSSHFREQVISIKGEDELMVLLNNYFFMLEEMSEGKGC
;
A
#
# COMPACT_ATOMS: atom_id res chain seq x y z
N MET A 1 -7.43 -4.17 -23.57
CA MET A 1 -6.86 -3.70 -22.28
C MET A 1 -5.98 -2.49 -22.59
N ALA A 2 -5.89 -1.45 -21.74
CA ALA A 2 -5.16 -0.20 -22.06
C ALA A 2 -3.71 -0.42 -22.56
N LEU A 3 -3.05 -1.52 -22.14
CA LEU A 3 -1.73 -1.95 -22.61
C LEU A 3 -1.68 -2.36 -24.10
N GLU A 4 -2.81 -2.78 -24.67
CA GLU A 4 -2.93 -3.24 -26.06
C GLU A 4 -3.22 -2.09 -27.04
N ASN A 5 -3.75 -0.97 -26.53
CA ASN A 5 -4.24 0.14 -27.36
C ASN A 5 -3.29 1.35 -27.40
N GLY A 6 -2.19 1.33 -26.65
CA GLY A 6 -1.26 2.47 -26.53
C GLY A 6 -1.90 3.70 -25.87
N GLU A 7 -2.99 3.50 -25.12
CA GLU A 7 -3.63 4.56 -24.36
C GLU A 7 -2.74 4.95 -23.18
N ASP A 8 -2.62 6.26 -22.93
CA ASP A 8 -1.80 6.80 -21.87
C ASP A 8 -2.30 6.29 -20.51
N ILE A 9 -1.46 5.57 -19.79
CA ILE A 9 -1.85 4.94 -18.53
C ILE A 9 -1.87 6.05 -17.49
N SER A 10 -3.05 6.60 -17.22
CA SER A 10 -3.25 7.59 -16.16
C SER A 10 -2.54 7.14 -14.88
N PRO A 11 -1.77 8.01 -14.22
CA PRO A 11 -1.08 7.65 -12.98
C PRO A 11 -2.08 7.14 -11.94
N ILE A 12 -1.83 5.95 -11.39
CA ILE A 12 -2.66 5.37 -10.32
C ILE A 12 -2.63 6.31 -9.12
N SER A 13 -3.80 6.73 -8.64
CA SER A 13 -3.91 7.61 -7.48
C SER A 13 -3.42 6.93 -6.19
N LEU A 14 -3.03 7.74 -5.20
CA LEU A 14 -2.66 7.25 -3.87
C LEU A 14 -3.82 6.49 -3.22
N PHE A 15 -5.05 6.99 -3.37
CA PHE A 15 -6.26 6.34 -2.91
C PHE A 15 -6.46 4.95 -3.52
N GLU A 16 -6.39 4.82 -4.85
CA GLU A 16 -6.55 3.52 -5.52
C GLU A 16 -5.46 2.53 -5.10
N ARG A 17 -4.21 3.01 -4.96
CA ARG A 17 -3.12 2.17 -4.49
C ARG A 17 -3.37 1.64 -3.08
N LYS A 18 -3.79 2.50 -2.14
CA LYS A 18 -4.16 2.09 -0.77
C LYS A 18 -5.28 1.06 -0.80
N LYS A 19 -6.33 1.32 -1.58
CA LYS A 19 -7.49 0.44 -1.71
C LYS A 19 -7.08 -0.95 -2.21
N VAL A 20 -6.28 -1.03 -3.28
CA VAL A 20 -5.75 -2.31 -3.81
C VAL A 20 -4.92 -3.05 -2.75
N MET A 21 -4.11 -2.35 -1.97
CA MET A 21 -3.35 -2.98 -0.89
C MET A 21 -4.28 -3.59 0.18
N GLN A 22 -5.29 -2.86 0.62
CA GLN A 22 -6.28 -3.34 1.60
C GLN A 22 -7.08 -4.54 1.07
N GLU A 23 -7.55 -4.48 -0.16
CA GLU A 23 -8.30 -5.57 -0.81
C GLU A 23 -7.44 -6.82 -0.98
N HIS A 24 -6.18 -6.69 -1.42
CA HIS A 24 -5.25 -7.81 -1.55
C HIS A 24 -5.03 -8.49 -0.19
N TYR A 25 -4.83 -7.72 0.88
CA TYR A 25 -4.73 -8.29 2.22
C TYR A 25 -6.01 -9.05 2.62
N TRP A 26 -7.18 -8.44 2.43
CA TRP A 26 -8.47 -9.05 2.78
C TRP A 26 -8.71 -10.38 2.03
N LEU A 27 -8.43 -10.41 0.71
CA LEU A 27 -8.55 -11.61 -0.11
C LEU A 27 -7.64 -12.73 0.38
N ILE A 28 -6.36 -12.42 0.64
CA ILE A 28 -5.41 -13.42 1.14
C ILE A 28 -5.80 -13.87 2.55
N LYS A 29 -6.23 -12.95 3.42
CA LYS A 29 -6.72 -13.27 4.78
C LYS A 29 -7.86 -14.29 4.73
N ASN A 30 -8.85 -14.08 3.87
CA ASN A 30 -9.97 -15.00 3.73
C ASN A 30 -9.57 -16.35 3.13
N PHE A 31 -8.51 -16.39 2.32
CA PHE A 31 -8.04 -17.62 1.69
C PHE A 31 -7.15 -18.47 2.59
N ILE A 32 -6.21 -17.87 3.32
CA ILE A 32 -5.18 -18.61 4.10
C ILE A 32 -5.15 -18.29 5.60
N GLY A 33 -6.06 -17.44 6.08
CA GLY A 33 -6.11 -16.97 7.47
C GLY A 33 -5.11 -15.84 7.76
N GLU A 34 -5.43 -15.05 8.79
CA GLU A 34 -4.73 -13.80 9.14
C GLU A 34 -3.22 -13.96 9.32
N LYS A 35 -2.78 -14.91 10.16
CA LYS A 35 -1.35 -15.07 10.48
C LYS A 35 -0.49 -15.36 9.25
N ARG A 36 -1.01 -16.17 8.31
CA ARG A 36 -0.31 -16.49 7.06
C ARG A 36 -0.40 -15.30 6.10
N ALA A 37 -1.55 -14.64 6.02
CA ALA A 37 -1.76 -13.45 5.21
C ALA A 37 -0.83 -12.30 5.59
N LEU A 38 -0.69 -12.01 6.89
CA LEU A 38 0.23 -10.99 7.38
C LEU A 38 1.68 -11.29 6.97
N ARG A 39 2.14 -12.54 7.09
CA ARG A 39 3.51 -12.91 6.66
C ARG A 39 3.70 -12.72 5.16
N TYR A 40 2.73 -13.13 4.37
CA TYR A 40 2.75 -13.00 2.92
C TYR A 40 2.76 -11.52 2.51
N ILE A 41 1.85 -10.72 3.06
CA ILE A 41 1.60 -9.36 2.60
C ILE A 41 2.75 -8.40 2.93
N ARG A 42 3.53 -8.65 3.98
CA ARG A 42 4.72 -7.85 4.34
C ARG A 42 5.67 -7.68 3.15
N GLY A 43 6.03 -8.79 2.50
CA GLY A 43 6.93 -8.76 1.36
C GLY A 43 6.30 -8.11 0.12
N VAL A 44 4.99 -8.28 -0.04
CA VAL A 44 4.23 -7.69 -1.14
C VAL A 44 4.13 -6.16 -0.99
N PHE A 45 3.82 -5.66 0.20
CA PHE A 45 3.63 -4.23 0.46
C PHE A 45 4.92 -3.41 0.34
N VAL A 46 6.09 -4.02 0.61
CA VAL A 46 7.40 -3.42 0.30
C VAL A 46 7.48 -3.01 -1.17
N ARG A 47 6.91 -3.81 -2.08
CA ARG A 47 6.88 -3.54 -3.52
C ARG A 47 5.86 -2.47 -3.90
N TYR A 48 4.67 -2.47 -3.29
CA TYR A 48 3.67 -1.42 -3.52
C TYR A 48 4.17 -0.02 -3.12
N ALA A 49 5.02 0.05 -2.09
CA ALA A 49 5.65 1.30 -1.66
C ALA A 49 6.82 1.75 -2.57
N LYS A 50 7.17 1.00 -3.62
CA LYS A 50 8.24 1.41 -4.55
C LYS A 50 7.84 2.70 -5.29
N GLY A 51 8.77 3.64 -5.34
CA GLY A 51 8.60 4.93 -6.00
C GLY A 51 7.79 5.96 -5.19
N LEU A 52 7.40 5.64 -3.95
CA LEU A 52 6.74 6.58 -3.06
C LEU A 52 7.73 7.25 -2.08
N PRO A 53 7.51 8.53 -1.72
CA PRO A 53 8.23 9.20 -0.65
C PRO A 53 8.19 8.41 0.67
N TYR A 54 9.25 8.55 1.47
CA TYR A 54 9.39 7.93 2.80
C TYR A 54 9.12 6.42 2.87
N SER A 55 9.26 5.74 1.73
CA SER A 55 9.01 4.30 1.65
C SER A 55 9.99 3.46 2.48
N SER A 56 11.17 3.98 2.83
CA SER A 56 12.10 3.29 3.75
C SER A 56 11.47 3.05 5.12
N HIS A 57 10.92 4.10 5.74
CA HIS A 57 10.29 4.00 7.06
C HIS A 57 9.05 3.10 7.05
N PHE A 58 8.21 3.24 6.02
CA PHE A 58 7.07 2.34 5.83
C PHE A 58 7.51 0.87 5.68
N ARG A 59 8.57 0.61 4.91
CA ARG A 59 9.09 -0.75 4.70
C ARG A 59 9.64 -1.37 5.98
N GLU A 60 10.28 -0.59 6.84
CA GLU A 60 10.75 -1.06 8.15
C GLU A 60 9.56 -1.42 9.05
N GLN A 61 8.56 -0.54 9.13
CA GLN A 61 7.37 -0.76 9.95
C GLN A 61 6.57 -1.96 9.46
N VAL A 62 6.33 -2.07 8.16
CA VAL A 62 5.47 -3.12 7.60
C VAL A 62 6.01 -4.51 7.91
N ILE A 63 7.33 -4.72 7.86
CA ILE A 63 7.97 -6.02 8.15
C ILE A 63 7.73 -6.46 9.61
N SER A 64 7.58 -5.50 10.52
CA SER A 64 7.46 -5.73 11.96
C SER A 64 6.03 -5.98 12.46
N ILE A 65 5.01 -5.70 11.63
CA ILE A 65 3.59 -5.82 11.99
C ILE A 65 3.26 -7.21 12.53
N LYS A 66 2.38 -7.30 13.53
CA LYS A 66 1.94 -8.55 14.15
C LYS A 66 0.45 -8.82 14.00
N GLY A 67 -0.37 -7.79 13.77
CA GLY A 67 -1.82 -7.89 13.68
C GLY A 67 -2.43 -7.10 12.54
N GLU A 68 -3.70 -7.39 12.24
CA GLU A 68 -4.50 -6.67 11.25
C GLU A 68 -4.65 -5.18 11.57
N ASP A 69 -4.95 -4.83 12.83
CA ASP A 69 -5.17 -3.44 13.21
C ASP A 69 -3.92 -2.58 13.01
N GLU A 70 -2.75 -3.12 13.39
CA GLU A 70 -1.45 -2.47 13.13
C GLU A 70 -1.21 -2.24 11.64
N LEU A 71 -1.62 -3.18 10.78
CA LEU A 71 -1.53 -3.04 9.33
C LEU A 71 -2.43 -1.93 8.80
N MET A 72 -3.68 -1.89 9.23
CA MET A 72 -4.64 -0.88 8.78
C MET A 72 -4.23 0.53 9.23
N VAL A 73 -3.76 0.66 10.47
CA VAL A 73 -3.22 1.93 10.99
C VAL A 73 -1.98 2.36 10.20
N LEU A 74 -1.03 1.45 9.95
CA LEU A 74 0.16 1.77 9.17
C LEU A 74 -0.20 2.27 7.77
N LEU A 75 -1.10 1.58 7.06
CA LEU A 75 -1.54 1.98 5.73
C LEU A 75 -2.21 3.35 5.75
N ASN A 76 -3.15 3.57 6.67
CA ASN A 76 -3.87 4.85 6.75
C ASN A 76 -2.91 6.01 7.05
N ASN A 77 -2.01 5.87 8.02
CA ASN A 77 -1.05 6.91 8.38
C ASN A 77 -0.08 7.21 7.23
N TYR A 78 0.43 6.17 6.57
CA TYR A 78 1.37 6.34 5.48
C TYR A 78 0.75 7.08 4.30
N PHE A 79 -0.43 6.64 3.86
CA PHE A 79 -1.09 7.26 2.71
C PHE A 79 -1.67 8.65 3.02
N PHE A 80 -2.16 8.88 4.24
CA PHE A 80 -2.54 10.22 4.69
C PHE A 80 -1.36 11.19 4.63
N MET A 81 -0.20 10.79 5.15
CA MET A 81 1.02 11.60 5.07
C MET A 81 1.42 11.88 3.61
N LEU A 82 1.30 10.91 2.71
CA LEU A 82 1.59 11.12 1.29
C LEU A 82 0.61 12.09 0.61
N GLU A 83 -0.68 12.04 0.98
CA GLU A 83 -1.72 12.94 0.49
C GLU A 83 -1.43 14.38 0.94
N GLU A 84 -1.18 14.61 2.23
CA GLU A 84 -0.83 15.92 2.80
C GLU A 84 0.38 16.56 2.10
N MET A 85 1.40 15.77 1.76
CA MET A 85 2.56 16.26 1.01
C MET A 85 2.26 16.58 -0.45
N SER A 86 1.33 15.85 -1.06
CA SER A 86 0.96 16.07 -2.45
C SER A 86 0.15 17.35 -2.63
N GLU A 87 -0.65 17.70 -1.61
CA GLU A 87 -1.42 18.95 -1.52
C GLU A 87 -0.58 20.12 -1.02
N GLY A 88 0.47 19.86 -0.23
CA GLY A 88 1.46 20.84 0.24
C GLY A 88 2.46 21.35 -0.81
N LYS A 89 2.14 21.31 -2.10
CA LYS A 89 2.96 21.97 -3.15
C LYS A 89 2.76 23.48 -3.11
N GLY A 90 3.49 24.14 -2.23
CA GLY A 90 3.58 25.59 -2.12
C GLY A 90 4.68 26.01 -1.14
N CYS A 91 5.93 25.66 -1.43
CA CYS A 91 7.11 26.35 -0.92
C CYS A 91 8.15 26.42 -2.04
#